data_AF-A0A8T1U7I3-F1
#
_entry.id   AF-A0A8T1U7I3-F1
#
_cell.length_a   1.000
_cell.length_b   1.000
_cell.length_c   1.000
_cell.angle_alpha   90.00
_cell.angle_beta   90.00
_cell.angle_gamma   90.00
#
_symmetry.space_group_name_H-M   'P 1'
#
loop_
_entity.id
_entity.type
_entity.pdbx_description
1 polymer ?
#
loop_
_entity_poly.entity_id
_entity_poly.type
_entity_poly.pdbx_seq_one_letter_code
_entity_poly.pdbx_strand_id
1 'polypeptide(L)'
;TKHLSRLLLNGTRHVAKKVDVNLEVILGICFEIMFDKWSNGSMHYVAVYGVFETEGALPDGSQDAHVRIKLFDGVLDVYNKALNMVAVDICDNSSTNQSIATKLGVSQ
;
A
#
# COMPACT_ATOMS: atom_id res chain seq x y z
N THR A 1 5.02 29.97 16.74
CA THR A 1 5.17 29.07 15.57
C THR A 1 6.27 28.02 15.75
N LYS A 2 7.54 28.37 15.94
CA LYS A 2 8.65 27.39 16.13
C LYS A 2 8.45 26.37 17.27
N HIS A 3 7.87 26.78 18.39
CA HIS A 3 7.63 25.89 19.53
C HIS A 3 6.59 24.80 19.24
N LEU A 4 5.51 25.17 18.53
CA LEU A 4 4.45 24.26 18.10
C LEU A 4 4.97 23.27 17.05
N SER A 5 5.77 23.74 16.09
CA SER A 5 6.43 22.87 15.10
C SER A 5 7.34 21.82 15.75
N ARG A 6 8.07 22.21 16.80
CA ARG A 6 8.95 21.29 17.55
C ARG A 6 8.14 20.26 18.35
N LEU A 7 7.03 20.67 18.96
CA LEU A 7 6.12 19.76 19.66
C LEU A 7 5.52 18.73 18.70
N LEU A 8 5.04 19.17 17.53
CA LEU A 8 4.50 18.27 16.51
C LEU A 8 5.56 17.28 16.03
N LEU A 9 6.77 17.74 15.70
CA LEU A 9 7.87 16.88 15.28
C LEU A 9 8.24 15.83 16.34
N ASN A 10 8.21 16.22 17.61
CA ASN A 10 8.48 15.29 18.71
C ASN A 10 7.35 14.27 18.89
N GLY A 11 6.10 14.70 18.72
CA GLY A 11 4.94 13.81 18.72
C GLY A 11 4.99 12.77 17.59
N THR A 12 5.25 13.21 16.35
CA THR A 12 5.36 12.31 15.18
C THR A 12 6.48 11.29 15.37
N ARG A 13 7.64 11.72 15.89
CA ARG A 13 8.76 10.79 16.19
C ARG A 13 8.41 9.77 17.28
N HIS A 14 7.68 10.19 18.31
CA HIS A 14 7.26 9.28 19.37
C HIS A 14 6.29 8.21 18.85
N VAL A 15 5.30 8.61 18.06
CA VAL A 15 4.36 7.68 17.42
C VAL A 15 5.08 6.74 16.46
N ALA A 16 5.96 7.26 15.60
CA ALA A 16 6.73 6.45 14.66
C ALA A 16 7.53 5.36 15.36
N LYS A 17 8.28 5.69 16.43
CA LYS A 17 9.02 4.70 17.23
C LYS A 17 8.12 3.62 17.84
N LYS A 18 6.93 4.00 18.31
CA LYS A 18 6.00 3.05 18.94
C LYS A 18 5.39 2.10 17.91
N VAL A 19 5.09 2.60 16.71
CA VAL A 19 4.64 1.79 15.58
C VAL A 19 5.77 0.86 15.12
N ASP A 20 7.02 1.32 15.07
CA ASP A 20 8.20 0.55 14.65
C ASP A 20 8.46 -0.67 15.56
N VAL A 21 8.42 -0.48 16.89
CA VAL A 21 8.56 -1.58 17.86
C VAL A 21 7.43 -2.60 17.74
N ASN A 22 6.21 -2.17 17.42
CA ASN A 22 5.10 -3.09 17.19
C ASN A 22 5.23 -3.81 15.84
N LEU A 23 5.73 -3.13 14.80
CA LEU A 23 5.98 -3.72 13.49
C LEU A 23 7.05 -4.81 13.58
N GLU A 24 8.11 -4.64 14.35
CA GLU A 24 9.13 -5.69 14.57
C GLU A 24 8.51 -6.99 15.10
N VAL A 25 7.51 -6.88 15.98
CA VAL A 25 6.78 -8.04 16.53
C VAL A 25 5.75 -8.60 15.54
N ILE A 26 5.12 -7.74 14.74
CA ILE A 26 4.01 -8.09 13.86
C ILE A 26 4.49 -8.62 12.49
N LEU A 27 5.60 -8.09 11.95
CA LEU A 27 6.16 -8.46 10.64
C LEU A 27 6.61 -9.93 10.57
N GLY A 28 6.66 -10.64 11.70
CA GLY A 28 7.07 -12.04 11.75
C GLY A 28 8.50 -12.24 11.23
N ILE A 29 8.78 -13.44 10.72
CA ILE A 29 10.12 -13.81 10.20
C ILE A 29 10.30 -13.36 8.74
N CYS A 30 9.20 -13.15 8.00
CA CYS A 30 9.20 -12.80 6.58
C CYS A 30 8.15 -11.73 6.26
N PHE A 31 8.55 -10.69 5.53
CA PHE A 31 7.68 -9.66 4.98
C PHE A 31 8.11 -9.31 3.55
N GLU A 32 7.18 -8.83 2.74
CA GLU A 32 7.42 -8.38 1.37
C GLU A 32 7.74 -6.88 1.34
N ILE A 33 8.49 -6.45 0.33
CA ILE A 33 8.81 -5.04 0.10
C ILE A 33 8.16 -4.60 -1.21
N MET A 34 7.19 -3.70 -1.11
CA MET A 34 6.65 -2.96 -2.26
C MET A 34 7.32 -1.60 -2.34
N PHE A 35 7.65 -1.12 -3.54
CA PHE A 35 8.14 0.24 -3.70
C PHE A 35 7.55 0.91 -4.94
N ASP A 36 7.35 2.21 -4.85
CA ASP A 36 6.94 3.06 -5.97
C ASP A 36 8.02 4.13 -6.21
N LYS A 37 8.27 4.48 -7.48
CA LYS A 37 9.29 5.45 -7.89
C LYS A 37 8.66 6.54 -8.73
N TRP A 38 8.96 7.78 -8.38
CA TRP A 38 8.57 8.93 -9.21
C TRP A 38 9.68 9.99 -9.23
N SER A 39 9.56 10.94 -10.15
CA SER A 39 10.52 12.04 -10.30
C SER A 39 9.79 13.38 -10.41
N ASN A 40 10.41 14.44 -9.90
CA ASN A 40 9.97 15.82 -10.10
C ASN A 40 11.20 16.68 -10.43
N GLY A 41 11.34 17.09 -11.70
CA GLY A 41 12.53 17.76 -12.21
C GLY A 41 13.77 16.87 -12.09
N SER A 42 14.81 17.36 -11.41
CA SER A 42 16.05 16.61 -11.15
C SER A 42 16.00 15.75 -9.88
N MET A 43 14.87 15.69 -9.18
CA MET A 43 14.72 14.94 -7.93
C MET A 43 14.03 13.59 -8.18
N HIS A 44 14.61 12.53 -7.63
CA HIS A 44 14.07 11.17 -7.70
C HIS A 44 13.61 10.72 -6.31
N TYR A 45 12.41 10.15 -6.24
CA TYR A 45 11.79 9.69 -5.01
C TYR A 45 11.51 8.19 -5.11
N VAL A 46 11.57 7.52 -3.96
CA VAL A 46 11.17 6.13 -3.80
C VAL A 46 10.31 6.05 -2.54
N ALA A 47 9.07 5.61 -2.66
CA ALA A 47 8.29 5.14 -1.52
C ALA A 47 8.58 3.65 -1.35
N VAL A 48 8.87 3.22 -0.12
CA VAL A 48 9.11 1.81 0.22
C VAL A 48 8.11 1.43 1.31
N TYR A 49 7.40 0.33 1.08
CA TYR A 49 6.36 -0.22 1.94
C TYR A 49 6.77 -1.64 2.35
N GLY A 50 6.79 -1.91 3.65
CA GLY A 50 6.80 -3.27 4.16
C GLY A 50 5.37 -3.80 4.16
N VAL A 51 5.12 -4.84 3.39
CA VAL A 51 3.83 -5.54 3.32
C VAL A 51 4.00 -6.86 4.05
N PHE A 52 3.17 -7.13 5.05
CA PHE A 52 3.21 -8.38 5.80
C PHE A 52 1.81 -8.95 5.89
N GLU A 53 1.76 -10.27 5.95
CA GLU A 53 0.52 -11.00 5.88
C GLU A 53 -0.16 -11.08 7.25
N THR A 54 -1.46 -10.78 7.27
CA THR A 54 -2.37 -11.26 8.31
C THR A 54 -3.47 -12.05 7.61
N GLU A 55 -3.24 -13.35 7.39
CA GLU A 55 -4.20 -14.33 6.85
C GLU A 55 -4.80 -13.97 5.47
N GLY A 56 -4.00 -13.93 4.39
CA GLY A 56 -4.51 -13.56 3.07
C GLY A 56 -3.47 -13.38 1.96
N ALA A 57 -2.55 -14.32 1.78
CA ALA A 57 -1.53 -14.29 0.74
C ALA A 57 -2.10 -14.22 -0.68
N LEU A 58 -1.31 -13.60 -1.58
CA LEU A 58 -1.32 -13.93 -3.00
C LEU A 58 -0.78 -15.36 -3.17
N PRO A 59 -1.58 -16.35 -3.57
CA PRO A 59 -1.23 -17.77 -3.46
C PRO A 59 0.01 -18.23 -4.24
N ASP A 60 0.58 -17.39 -5.11
CA ASP A 60 1.57 -17.78 -6.11
C ASP A 60 2.64 -16.72 -6.41
N GLY A 61 2.65 -15.57 -5.71
CA GLY A 61 3.55 -14.44 -6.03
C GLY A 61 3.30 -13.82 -7.42
N SER A 62 2.20 -14.20 -8.07
CA SER A 62 1.86 -13.73 -9.41
C SER A 62 1.47 -12.26 -9.39
N GLN A 63 2.10 -11.50 -10.27
CA GLN A 63 1.79 -10.08 -10.50
C GLN A 63 0.68 -9.91 -11.55
N ASP A 64 -0.01 -10.99 -11.91
CA ASP A 64 -1.14 -10.96 -12.86
C ASP A 64 -2.31 -10.14 -12.29
N ALA A 65 -2.96 -9.37 -13.17
CA ALA A 65 -4.10 -8.53 -12.81
C ALA A 65 -5.24 -9.32 -12.15
N HIS A 66 -5.51 -10.56 -12.57
CA HIS A 66 -6.55 -11.41 -11.98
C HIS A 66 -6.25 -11.79 -10.53
N VAL A 67 -4.98 -12.08 -10.25
CA VAL A 67 -4.49 -12.46 -8.93
C VAL A 67 -4.55 -11.25 -7.98
N ARG A 68 -4.14 -10.07 -8.46
CA ARG A 68 -4.28 -8.79 -7.74
C ARG A 68 -5.73 -8.38 -7.48
N ILE A 69 -6.65 -8.61 -8.42
CA ILE A 69 -8.09 -8.32 -8.23
C ILE A 69 -8.70 -9.21 -7.13
N LYS A 70 -8.31 -10.48 -7.05
CA LYS A 70 -8.76 -11.36 -5.96
C LYS A 70 -8.24 -10.90 -4.60
N LEU A 71 -7.00 -10.40 -4.54
CA LEU A 71 -6.48 -9.77 -3.32
C LEU A 71 -7.33 -8.56 -2.92
N PHE A 72 -7.66 -7.68 -3.88
CA PHE A 72 -8.49 -6.52 -3.61
C PHE A 72 -9.87 -6.92 -3.07
N ASP A 73 -10.49 -7.96 -3.64
CA ASP A 73 -11.77 -8.49 -3.14
C ASP A 73 -11.67 -8.95 -1.68
N GLY A 74 -10.64 -9.73 -1.35
CA GLY A 74 -10.39 -10.18 0.03
C GLY A 74 -10.14 -9.03 1.02
N VAL A 75 -9.37 -8.02 0.60
CA VAL A 75 -9.12 -6.83 1.43
C VAL A 75 -10.41 -6.02 1.65
N LEU A 76 -11.23 -5.86 0.61
CA LEU A 76 -12.50 -5.12 0.71
C LEU A 76 -13.51 -5.85 1.61
N ASP A 77 -13.54 -7.19 1.57
CA ASP A 77 -14.44 -8.01 2.39
C ASP A 77 -14.22 -7.80 3.90
N VAL A 78 -12.96 -7.62 4.34
CA VAL A 78 -12.61 -7.25 5.74
C VAL A 78 -13.36 -5.99 6.20
N TYR A 79 -13.67 -5.07 5.29
CA TYR A 79 -14.37 -3.82 5.57
C TYR A 79 -15.86 -3.86 5.18
N ASN A 80 -16.41 -5.04 4.88
CA ASN A 80 -17.76 -5.22 4.35
C ASN A 80 -18.00 -4.35 3.09
N LYS A 81 -17.01 -4.36 2.19
CA LYS A 81 -17.04 -3.69 0.88
C LYS A 81 -16.90 -4.74 -0.21
N ALA A 82 -17.32 -4.39 -1.42
CA ALA A 82 -17.21 -5.22 -2.61
C ALA A 82 -16.52 -4.45 -3.74
N LEU A 83 -15.90 -5.18 -4.69
CA LEU A 83 -15.19 -4.58 -5.82
C LEU A 83 -16.04 -3.61 -6.65
N ASN A 84 -17.35 -3.86 -6.77
CA ASN A 84 -18.28 -2.97 -7.49
C ASN A 84 -18.51 -1.61 -6.79
N MET A 85 -18.00 -1.43 -5.58
CA MET A 85 -18.02 -0.15 -4.85
C MET A 85 -16.78 0.70 -5.13
N VAL A 86 -15.79 0.15 -5.84
CA VAL A 86 -14.59 0.90 -6.26
C VAL A 86 -14.97 1.82 -7.42
N ALA A 87 -14.79 3.12 -7.24
CA ALA A 87 -15.14 4.12 -8.24
C ALA A 87 -13.95 4.51 -9.15
N VAL A 88 -12.73 4.51 -8.61
CA VAL A 88 -11.49 4.93 -9.27
C VAL A 88 -10.34 4.10 -8.70
N ASP A 89 -9.40 3.72 -9.56
CA ASP A 89 -8.15 3.06 -9.18
C ASP A 89 -6.98 4.03 -9.34
N ILE A 90 -6.42 4.53 -8.23
CA ILE A 90 -5.30 5.49 -8.27
C ILE A 90 -4.00 4.72 -8.09
N CYS A 91 -3.31 4.47 -9.20
CA CYS A 91 -2.06 3.71 -9.24
C CYS A 91 -1.15 4.20 -10.39
N ASP A 92 0.06 3.63 -10.51
CA ASP A 92 0.95 3.97 -11.62
C ASP A 92 0.38 3.48 -12.97
N ASN A 93 0.84 4.06 -14.07
CA ASN A 93 0.37 3.73 -15.42
C ASN A 93 1.00 2.45 -15.99
N SER A 94 1.34 1.48 -15.15
CA SER A 94 1.90 0.20 -15.60
C SER A 94 0.87 -0.64 -16.35
N SER A 95 1.31 -1.51 -17.26
CA SER A 95 0.43 -2.39 -18.03
C SER A 95 -0.45 -3.29 -17.16
N THR A 96 0.08 -3.74 -16.02
CA THR A 96 -0.68 -4.50 -15.02
C THR A 96 -1.81 -3.67 -14.42
N ASN A 97 -1.53 -2.43 -14.02
CA ASN A 97 -2.51 -1.55 -13.40
C ASN A 97 -3.57 -1.09 -14.42
N GLN A 98 -3.18 -0.79 -15.66
CA GLN A 98 -4.14 -0.55 -16.75
C GLN A 98 -5.06 -1.76 -16.98
N SER A 99 -4.51 -2.98 -16.91
CA SER A 99 -5.27 -4.22 -17.04
C SER A 99 -6.25 -4.40 -15.87
N ILE A 100 -5.85 -4.04 -14.65
CA ILE A 100 -6.71 -4.05 -13.46
C ILE A 100 -7.87 -3.06 -13.63
N ALA A 101 -7.59 -1.79 -13.91
CA ALA A 101 -8.62 -0.76 -14.08
C ALA A 101 -9.62 -1.13 -15.19
N THR A 102 -9.11 -1.65 -16.32
CA THR A 102 -9.95 -2.16 -17.41
C THR A 102 -10.85 -3.31 -16.96
N LYS A 103 -10.32 -4.28 -16.20
CA LYS A 103 -11.10 -5.43 -15.69
C LYS A 103 -12.12 -5.04 -14.63
N LEU A 104 -11.84 -3.99 -13.86
CA LEU A 104 -12.77 -3.43 -12.87
C LEU A 104 -13.80 -2.47 -13.49
N GLY A 105 -13.60 -2.03 -14.74
CA GLY A 105 -14.47 -1.07 -15.41
C GLY A 105 -14.38 0.34 -14.82
N VAL A 106 -13.24 0.69 -14.21
CA VAL A 106 -13.01 1.97 -13.56
C VAL A 106 -11.99 2.80 -14.33
N SER A 107 -12.00 4.11 -14.10
CA SER A 107 -10.93 5.00 -14.59
C SER A 107 -9.71 4.94 -13.67
N GLN A 108 -8.53 5.11 -14.28
CA GLN A 108 -7.29 5.47 -13.56
C GLN A 108 -7.14 6.98 -13.46
#